data_AF-A0A7S1G1N9-F1
#
_entry.id   AF-A0A7S1G1N9-F1
#
_cell.length_a   1.000
_cell.length_b   1.000
_cell.length_c   1.000
_cell.angle_alpha   90.00
_cell.angle_beta   90.00
_cell.angle_gamma   90.00
#
_symmetry.space_group_name_H-M   'P 1'
#
loop_
_entity.id
_entity.type
_entity.pdbx_description
1 polymer ?
#
loop_
_entity_poly.entity_id
_entity_poly.type
_entity_poly.pdbx_seq_one_letter_code
_entity_poly.pdbx_strand_id
1 'polypeptide(L)'
;RGIRAKWRAQRSWTPEAAREPYDRLFQNYRPPAARVTNVLRQEKTQPRPVPLNTVAFLKACSKALKIGPHAALSHAERLYLSGYLSYPRTESSAYPSSFDVPAALQQQASDPRWGYHVRALLQDRTRLQRGRGGTDAGDHPPITPCRADADQLLSGDMRRVYDLVTRHFIATVSPDAIWRTTSIALHVEGLGEEGADAAAFSLAGKELADPGWLAVVLHQKYGPEAERGEEQKGEGGEEEDEEEGALPPFSVGETLPLRMPLSERGGSRMAASPSTEA
;
A
#
# COMPACT_ATOMS: atom_id res chain seq x y z
N ARG A 1 -22.12 3.61 -13.46
CA ARG A 1 -21.26 2.56 -12.86
C ARG A 1 -21.92 2.17 -11.55
N GLY A 2 -22.16 0.87 -11.30
CA GLY A 2 -22.70 0.40 -10.01
C GLY A 2 -21.55 0.21 -9.01
N ILE A 3 -21.83 0.38 -7.72
CA ILE A 3 -20.87 0.15 -6.63
C ILE A 3 -21.24 -1.19 -5.99
N ARG A 4 -20.26 -2.07 -5.75
CA ARG A 4 -20.55 -3.40 -5.19
C ARG A 4 -20.62 -3.32 -3.67
N ALA A 5 -21.75 -3.73 -3.10
CA ALA A 5 -21.93 -3.85 -1.67
C ALA A 5 -21.60 -5.27 -1.18
N LYS A 6 -20.87 -5.37 -0.07
CA LYS A 6 -20.52 -6.61 0.59
C LYS A 6 -21.62 -7.00 1.58
N TRP A 7 -22.14 -8.21 1.44
CA TRP A 7 -23.09 -8.80 2.39
C TRP A 7 -22.42 -9.05 3.74
N ARG A 8 -23.07 -8.66 4.84
CA ARG A 8 -22.49 -8.72 6.20
C ARG A 8 -22.78 -10.00 6.98
N ALA A 9 -23.71 -10.85 6.54
CA ALA A 9 -24.02 -12.07 7.29
C ALA A 9 -22.84 -13.07 7.26
N GLN A 10 -22.86 -14.01 8.21
CA GLN A 10 -21.88 -15.09 8.27
C GLN A 10 -21.74 -15.77 6.91
N ARG A 11 -20.49 -15.96 6.49
CA ARG A 11 -20.13 -16.63 5.25
C ARG A 11 -20.86 -17.96 5.17
N SER A 12 -21.74 -18.09 4.18
CA SER A 12 -22.51 -19.31 3.95
C SER A 12 -21.64 -20.30 3.18
N TRP A 13 -21.53 -21.54 3.67
CA TRP A 13 -20.73 -22.58 3.02
C TRP A 13 -21.55 -23.49 2.09
N THR A 14 -22.87 -23.35 2.10
CA THR A 14 -23.80 -24.10 1.24
C THR A 14 -24.44 -23.18 0.20
N PRO A 15 -24.57 -23.63 -1.07
CA PRO A 15 -25.22 -22.84 -2.13
C PRO A 15 -26.66 -22.43 -1.80
N GLU A 16 -27.40 -23.25 -1.06
CA GLU A 16 -28.79 -23.02 -0.70
C GLU A 16 -28.93 -21.88 0.32
N ALA A 17 -28.06 -21.86 1.34
CA ALA A 17 -28.06 -20.80 2.35
C ALA A 17 -27.62 -19.44 1.79
N ALA A 18 -26.80 -19.43 0.73
CA ALA A 18 -26.45 -18.20 0.00
C ALA A 18 -27.57 -17.71 -0.92
N ARG A 19 -28.44 -18.62 -1.40
CA ARG A 19 -29.56 -18.30 -2.31
C ARG A 19 -30.80 -17.78 -1.59
N GLU A 20 -31.09 -18.25 -0.38
CA GLU A 20 -32.31 -17.86 0.33
C GLU A 20 -32.44 -16.33 0.56
N PRO A 21 -31.40 -15.60 1.02
CA PRO A 21 -31.48 -14.14 1.16
C PRO A 21 -31.63 -13.44 -0.19
N TYR A 22 -31.02 -14.00 -1.24
CA TYR A 22 -31.10 -13.49 -2.60
C TYR A 22 -32.52 -13.63 -3.17
N ASP A 23 -33.15 -14.79 -2.99
CA ASP A 23 -34.50 -15.00 -3.48
C ASP A 23 -35.50 -14.10 -2.73
N ARG A 24 -35.36 -13.94 -1.41
CA ARG A 24 -36.18 -13.01 -0.61
C ARG A 24 -36.07 -11.54 -1.10
N LEU A 25 -34.88 -11.10 -1.52
CA LEU A 25 -34.64 -9.74 -2.03
C LEU A 25 -35.42 -9.44 -3.31
N PHE A 26 -35.52 -10.41 -4.22
CA PHE A 26 -35.98 -10.18 -5.59
C PHE A 26 -37.34 -10.84 -5.93
N GLN A 27 -37.94 -11.60 -4.99
CA GLN A 27 -39.25 -12.25 -5.17
C GLN A 27 -40.44 -11.28 -5.30
N ASN A 28 -40.37 -10.08 -4.71
CA ASN A 28 -41.55 -9.21 -4.54
C ASN A 28 -41.82 -8.20 -5.68
N TYR A 29 -41.20 -8.34 -6.86
CA TYR A 29 -41.34 -7.43 -8.03
C TYR A 29 -41.08 -5.92 -7.77
N ARG A 30 -40.75 -5.53 -6.55
CA ARG A 30 -40.27 -4.19 -6.19
C ARG A 30 -38.74 -4.23 -6.21
N PRO A 31 -38.05 -3.30 -6.89
CA PRO A 31 -36.61 -3.21 -6.78
C PRO A 31 -36.26 -2.97 -5.30
N PRO A 32 -35.50 -3.88 -4.66
CA PRO A 32 -35.16 -3.69 -3.26
C PRO A 32 -34.33 -2.41 -3.12
N ALA A 33 -34.53 -1.70 -2.02
CA ALA A 33 -33.85 -0.45 -1.75
C ALA A 33 -33.04 -0.57 -0.46
N ALA A 34 -31.81 -0.10 -0.50
CA ALA A 34 -30.93 -0.03 0.65
C ALA A 34 -30.96 1.37 1.25
N ARG A 35 -31.26 1.49 2.54
CA ARG A 35 -31.17 2.74 3.27
C ARG A 35 -29.80 2.83 3.96
N VAL A 36 -29.13 3.95 3.79
CA VAL A 36 -27.88 4.26 4.50
C VAL A 36 -28.20 4.49 5.98
N THR A 37 -27.65 3.65 6.85
CA THR A 37 -27.84 3.77 8.31
C THR A 37 -26.66 4.42 8.99
N ASN A 38 -25.45 4.22 8.47
CA ASN A 38 -24.24 4.81 9.02
C ASN A 38 -23.23 5.12 7.92
N VAL A 39 -22.50 6.23 8.10
CA VAL A 39 -21.36 6.62 7.26
C VAL A 39 -20.21 6.96 8.21
N LEU A 40 -19.23 6.07 8.30
CA LEU A 40 -18.03 6.25 9.09
C LEU A 40 -16.87 6.65 8.18
N ARG A 41 -16.25 7.80 8.46
CA ARG A 41 -15.02 8.25 7.81
C ARG A 41 -13.89 8.25 8.83
N GLN A 42 -12.80 7.59 8.50
CA GLN A 42 -11.62 7.52 9.36
C GLN A 42 -10.37 7.81 8.56
N GLU A 43 -9.40 8.46 9.21
CA GLU A 43 -8.05 8.61 8.65
C GLU A 43 -7.13 7.59 9.32
N LYS A 44 -6.40 6.85 8.49
CA LYS A 44 -5.43 5.85 8.92
C LYS A 44 -4.05 6.26 8.42
N THR A 45 -3.15 6.49 9.36
CA THR A 45 -1.75 6.79 9.05
C THR A 45 -1.01 5.50 8.69
N GLN A 46 -0.39 5.47 7.52
CA GLN A 46 0.59 4.47 7.13
C GLN A 46 2.00 5.02 7.41
N PRO A 47 2.67 4.52 8.46
CA PRO A 47 3.95 5.05 8.87
C PRO A 47 4.99 4.87 7.76
N ARG A 48 5.87 5.85 7.62
CA ARG A 48 7.06 5.74 6.76
C ARG A 48 7.96 4.58 7.22
N PRO A 49 8.75 3.99 6.32
CA PRO A 49 9.60 2.86 6.65
C PRO A 49 10.74 3.24 7.60
N VAL A 50 11.26 2.24 8.29
CA VAL A 50 12.50 2.35 9.08
C VAL A 50 13.70 2.37 8.12
N PRO A 51 14.78 3.13 8.42
CA PRO A 51 16.01 3.10 7.65
C PRO A 51 16.56 1.69 7.41
N LEU A 52 17.19 1.47 6.25
CA LEU A 52 17.68 0.15 5.84
C LEU A 52 18.92 -0.27 6.65
N ASN A 53 18.81 -1.39 7.34
CA ASN A 53 19.95 -2.22 7.70
C ASN A 53 20.19 -3.30 6.63
N THR A 54 21.23 -4.12 6.80
CA THR A 54 21.59 -5.17 5.84
C THR A 54 20.44 -6.15 5.60
N VAL A 55 19.79 -6.64 6.67
CA VAL A 55 18.72 -7.63 6.56
C VAL A 55 17.50 -7.07 5.83
N ALA A 56 17.08 -5.84 6.16
CA ALA A 56 15.97 -5.18 5.49
C ALA A 56 16.28 -4.91 4.01
N PHE A 57 17.51 -4.50 3.70
CA PHE A 57 17.99 -4.29 2.34
C PHE A 57 17.92 -5.58 1.50
N LEU A 58 18.44 -6.69 2.01
CA LEU A 58 18.42 -7.97 1.31
C LEU A 58 16.99 -8.46 1.05
N LYS A 59 16.10 -8.31 2.04
CA LYS A 59 14.67 -8.62 1.89
C LYS A 59 14.01 -7.74 0.82
N ALA A 60 14.29 -6.44 0.81
CA ALA A 60 13.76 -5.51 -0.18
C ALA A 60 14.24 -5.84 -1.60
N CYS A 61 15.53 -6.13 -1.78
CA CYS A 61 16.09 -6.56 -3.07
C CYS A 61 15.48 -7.87 -3.57
N SER A 62 15.28 -8.85 -2.69
CA SER A 62 14.63 -10.11 -3.06
C SER A 62 13.17 -9.89 -3.47
N LYS A 63 12.40 -9.16 -2.66
CA LYS A 63 10.96 -8.92 -2.90
C LYS A 63 10.74 -8.12 -4.18
N ALA A 64 11.41 -6.96 -4.29
CA ALA A 64 11.20 -6.01 -5.37
C ALA A 64 12.02 -6.36 -6.61
N LEU A 65 13.33 -6.59 -6.47
CA LEU A 65 14.23 -6.71 -7.61
C LEU A 65 14.39 -8.16 -8.10
N LYS A 66 13.91 -9.15 -7.35
CA LYS A 66 14.18 -10.58 -7.60
C LYS A 66 15.68 -10.89 -7.64
N ILE A 67 16.48 -10.11 -6.90
CA ILE A 67 17.93 -10.29 -6.78
C ILE A 67 18.21 -11.09 -5.50
N GLY A 68 18.93 -12.21 -5.65
CA GLY A 68 19.33 -13.04 -4.52
C GLY A 68 20.28 -12.33 -3.55
N PRO A 69 20.34 -12.73 -2.26
CA PRO A 69 21.08 -12.00 -1.23
C PRO A 69 22.56 -11.76 -1.54
N HIS A 70 23.26 -12.78 -2.08
CA HIS A 70 24.68 -12.67 -2.42
C HIS A 70 24.93 -11.62 -3.52
N ALA A 71 24.13 -11.64 -4.59
CA ALA A 71 24.25 -10.68 -5.68
C ALA A 71 23.89 -9.25 -5.21
N ALA A 72 22.82 -9.11 -4.42
CA ALA A 72 22.41 -7.81 -3.87
C ALA A 72 23.54 -7.17 -3.04
N LEU A 73 24.19 -7.95 -2.18
CA LEU A 73 25.29 -7.47 -1.37
C LEU A 73 26.52 -7.13 -2.22
N SER A 74 26.85 -7.94 -3.23
CA SER A 74 27.95 -7.64 -4.16
C SER A 74 27.72 -6.34 -4.94
N HIS A 75 26.50 -6.08 -5.39
CA HIS A 75 26.15 -4.81 -6.05
C HIS A 75 26.25 -3.63 -5.08
N ALA A 76 25.74 -3.77 -3.86
CA ALA A 76 25.83 -2.73 -2.84
C ALA A 76 27.28 -2.41 -2.45
N GLU A 77 28.15 -3.42 -2.36
CA GLU A 77 29.58 -3.23 -2.10
C GLU A 77 30.27 -2.45 -3.22
N ARG A 78 29.97 -2.77 -4.48
CA ARG A 78 30.49 -2.01 -5.63
C ARG A 78 30.01 -0.56 -5.62
N LEU A 79 28.74 -0.33 -5.27
CA LEU A 79 28.17 1.00 -5.13
C LEU A 79 28.83 1.79 -3.99
N TYR A 80 29.11 1.14 -2.86
CA TYR A 80 29.86 1.72 -1.74
C TYR A 80 31.29 2.11 -2.15
N LEU A 81 32.05 1.18 -2.75
CA LEU A 81 33.41 1.44 -3.23
C LEU A 81 33.46 2.56 -4.28
N SER A 82 32.37 2.74 -5.03
CA SER A 82 32.23 3.82 -6.02
C SER A 82 31.69 5.13 -5.43
N GLY A 83 31.42 5.18 -4.12
CA GLY A 83 30.93 6.36 -3.40
C GLY A 83 29.45 6.68 -3.56
N TYR A 84 28.65 5.77 -4.11
CA TYR A 84 27.20 5.98 -4.30
C TYR A 84 26.39 5.70 -3.04
N LEU A 85 26.78 4.71 -2.23
CA LEU A 85 26.07 4.31 -1.02
C LEU A 85 27.00 4.32 0.21
N SER A 86 26.41 4.40 1.40
CA SER A 86 27.09 4.09 2.66
C SER A 86 27.40 2.60 2.77
N TYR A 87 28.19 2.21 3.78
CA TYR A 87 28.66 0.84 3.95
C TYR A 87 27.48 -0.15 4.09
N PRO A 88 27.36 -1.18 3.23
CA PRO A 88 26.12 -1.96 3.10
C PRO A 88 26.03 -3.14 4.07
N ARG A 89 26.99 -3.26 5.01
CA ARG A 89 27.01 -4.28 6.07
C ARG A 89 26.89 -3.58 7.41
N THR A 90 25.66 -3.28 7.79
CA THR A 90 25.25 -2.63 9.04
C THR A 90 24.04 -3.32 9.65
N GLU A 91 24.00 -3.41 10.98
CA GLU A 91 22.80 -3.78 11.74
C GLU A 91 21.98 -2.55 12.16
N SER A 92 22.59 -1.36 12.11
CA SER A 92 21.93 -0.11 12.49
C SER A 92 20.82 0.27 11.51
N SER A 93 19.70 0.66 12.10
CA SER A 93 18.47 1.09 11.41
C SER A 93 17.98 2.45 11.94
N ALA A 94 18.79 3.15 12.75
CA ALA A 94 18.57 4.52 13.18
C ALA A 94 19.66 5.43 12.62
N TYR A 95 19.29 6.63 12.14
CA TYR A 95 20.27 7.62 11.75
C TYR A 95 20.94 8.21 13.00
N PRO A 96 22.27 8.42 13.00
CA PRO A 96 22.93 9.10 14.11
C PRO A 96 22.43 10.54 14.22
N SER A 97 22.48 11.11 15.43
CA SER A 97 22.02 12.49 15.69
C SER A 97 22.74 13.54 14.83
N SER A 98 23.99 13.26 14.45
CA SER A 98 24.83 14.06 13.57
C SER A 98 24.50 13.95 12.07
N PHE A 99 23.61 13.05 11.67
CA PHE A 99 23.28 12.84 10.26
C PHE A 99 22.52 14.05 9.67
N ASP A 100 23.10 14.67 8.63
CA ASP A 100 22.53 15.81 7.92
C ASP A 100 21.57 15.34 6.81
N VAL A 101 20.31 15.11 7.21
CA VAL A 101 19.24 14.71 6.29
C VAL A 101 19.05 15.72 5.14
N PRO A 102 18.92 17.04 5.39
CA PRO A 102 18.82 18.02 4.30
C PRO A 102 19.95 17.93 3.28
N ALA A 103 21.21 17.82 3.72
CA ALA A 103 22.34 17.72 2.81
C ALA A 103 22.30 16.44 1.96
N ALA A 104 21.99 15.30 2.57
CA ALA A 104 21.86 14.02 1.87
C ALA A 104 20.71 14.04 0.84
N LEU A 105 19.57 14.66 1.18
CA LEU A 105 18.46 14.87 0.23
C LEU A 105 18.83 15.82 -0.90
N GLN A 106 19.55 16.91 -0.61
CA GLN A 106 19.94 17.91 -1.62
C GLN A 106 20.75 17.29 -2.77
N GLN A 107 21.58 16.28 -2.47
CA GLN A 107 22.32 15.53 -3.51
C GLN A 107 21.39 14.88 -4.53
N GLN A 108 20.17 14.48 -4.13
CA GLN A 108 19.21 13.75 -4.95
C GLN A 108 18.20 14.66 -5.67
N ALA A 109 18.30 15.98 -5.49
CA ALA A 109 17.29 16.93 -5.95
C ALA A 109 17.25 17.12 -7.47
N SER A 110 18.33 16.79 -8.19
CA SER A 110 18.42 16.92 -9.65
C SER A 110 17.93 15.68 -10.40
N ASP A 111 17.70 14.55 -9.73
CA ASP A 111 17.30 13.31 -10.39
C ASP A 111 15.90 13.43 -11.00
N PRO A 112 15.69 13.05 -12.28
CA PRO A 112 14.39 13.18 -12.93
C PRO A 112 13.30 12.27 -12.31
N ARG A 113 13.67 11.20 -11.60
CA ARG A 113 12.74 10.16 -11.11
C ARG A 113 12.08 10.50 -9.77
N TRP A 114 12.74 11.31 -8.94
CA TRP A 114 12.26 11.69 -7.61
C TRP A 114 12.62 13.13 -7.20
N GLY A 115 13.43 13.84 -7.99
CA GLY A 115 13.91 15.17 -7.67
C GLY A 115 12.78 16.18 -7.44
N TYR A 116 11.63 16.02 -8.09
CA TYR A 116 10.44 16.85 -7.81
C TYR A 116 9.98 16.72 -6.35
N HIS A 117 9.83 15.50 -5.86
CA HIS A 117 9.43 15.22 -4.47
C HIS A 117 10.50 15.71 -3.48
N VAL A 118 11.78 15.47 -3.79
CA VAL A 118 12.90 15.94 -2.98
C VAL A 118 12.92 17.46 -2.87
N ARG A 119 12.74 18.19 -3.98
CA ARG A 119 12.68 19.66 -3.97
C ARG A 119 11.49 20.17 -3.15
N ALA A 120 10.33 19.53 -3.25
CA ALA A 120 9.17 19.89 -2.43
C ALA A 120 9.44 19.71 -0.93
N LEU A 121 10.07 18.60 -0.51
CA LEU A 121 10.47 18.37 0.89
C LEU A 121 11.51 19.38 1.38
N LEU A 122 12.45 19.78 0.52
CA LEU A 122 13.49 20.76 0.88
C LEU A 122 12.94 22.19 0.97
N GLN A 123 11.92 22.51 0.19
CA GLN A 123 11.20 23.79 0.24
C GLN A 123 10.37 23.91 1.52
N ASP A 124 9.65 22.84 1.91
CA ASP A 124 8.89 22.79 3.16
C ASP A 124 9.55 21.85 4.18
N ARG A 125 10.56 22.39 4.87
CA ARG A 125 11.31 21.64 5.90
C ARG A 125 10.46 21.19 7.08
N THR A 126 9.25 21.70 7.26
CA THR A 126 8.35 21.24 8.34
C THR A 126 7.84 19.82 8.09
N ARG A 127 7.79 19.40 6.83
CA ARG A 127 7.40 18.02 6.44
C ARG A 127 8.57 17.04 6.50
N LEU A 128 9.81 17.53 6.57
CA LEU A 128 11.00 16.71 6.59
C LEU A 128 11.15 15.95 7.91
N GLN A 129 11.37 14.65 7.83
CA GLN A 129 11.53 13.76 8.97
C GLN A 129 12.98 13.27 9.10
N ARG A 130 13.44 12.97 10.33
CA ARG A 130 14.77 12.40 10.60
C ARG A 130 14.82 10.86 10.57
N GLY A 131 13.94 10.19 9.83
CA GLY A 131 13.74 8.75 10.00
C GLY A 131 12.75 8.42 11.12
N ARG A 132 12.37 7.14 11.25
CA ARG A 132 11.44 6.66 12.28
C ARG A 132 12.03 5.44 12.99
N GLY A 133 12.14 5.51 14.32
CA GLY A 133 12.55 4.39 15.15
C GLY A 133 13.92 3.82 14.74
N GLY A 134 14.06 2.50 14.87
CA GLY A 134 15.28 1.77 14.56
C GLY A 134 16.19 1.59 15.77
N THR A 135 17.26 0.85 15.55
CA THR A 135 18.30 0.55 16.55
C THR A 135 19.63 1.10 16.06
N ASP A 136 20.39 1.73 16.94
CA ASP A 136 21.80 2.02 16.71
C ASP A 136 22.62 0.87 17.30
N ALA A 137 23.29 0.10 16.44
CA ALA A 137 24.14 -1.02 16.84
C ALA A 137 25.58 -0.58 17.15
N GLY A 138 25.91 0.70 16.97
CA GLY A 138 27.25 1.24 17.18
C GLY A 138 28.27 0.86 16.10
N ASP A 139 27.80 0.40 14.94
CA ASP A 139 28.63 -0.02 13.80
C ASP A 139 28.75 1.07 12.73
N HIS A 140 27.85 1.06 11.74
CA HIS A 140 27.80 1.99 10.62
C HIS A 140 26.37 2.53 10.49
N PRO A 141 26.17 3.78 10.04
CA PRO A 141 24.84 4.30 9.80
C PRO A 141 24.04 3.44 8.80
N PRO A 142 22.69 3.55 8.79
CA PRO A 142 21.86 2.85 7.83
C PRO A 142 22.31 3.05 6.37
N ILE A 143 21.99 2.08 5.53
CA ILE A 143 22.35 2.08 4.10
C ILE A 143 21.62 3.24 3.42
N THR A 144 22.38 4.23 2.94
CA THR A 144 21.87 5.50 2.40
C THR A 144 22.64 5.94 1.16
N PRO A 145 22.02 6.74 0.28
CA PRO A 145 22.71 7.32 -0.87
C PRO A 145 23.65 8.45 -0.43
N CYS A 146 24.89 8.41 -0.92
CA CYS A 146 25.92 9.42 -0.66
C CYS A 146 26.14 10.38 -1.83
N ARG A 147 25.81 9.96 -3.07
CA ARG A 147 26.00 10.72 -4.29
C ARG A 147 24.92 10.39 -5.30
N ALA A 148 24.43 11.38 -6.06
CA ALA A 148 23.52 11.14 -7.18
C ALA A 148 24.22 10.50 -8.39
N ASP A 149 23.47 9.66 -9.11
CA ASP A 149 23.85 9.14 -10.44
C ASP A 149 23.50 10.15 -11.55
N ALA A 150 24.02 11.38 -11.43
CA ALA A 150 23.69 12.49 -12.33
C ALA A 150 24.07 12.21 -13.78
N ASP A 151 25.21 11.54 -13.99
CA ASP A 151 25.74 11.18 -15.29
C ASP A 151 25.15 9.87 -15.84
N GLN A 152 24.21 9.25 -15.11
CA GLN A 152 23.54 7.98 -15.47
C GLN A 152 24.53 6.85 -15.80
N LEU A 153 25.61 6.76 -15.04
CA LEU A 153 26.67 5.77 -15.24
C LEU A 153 26.29 4.39 -14.71
N LEU A 154 25.33 4.33 -13.78
CA LEU A 154 24.85 3.05 -13.27
C LEU A 154 23.93 2.38 -14.28
N SER A 155 24.15 1.09 -14.50
CA SER A 155 23.34 0.26 -15.39
C SER A 155 22.97 -1.07 -14.76
N GLY A 156 22.01 -1.77 -15.37
CA GLY A 156 21.55 -3.09 -14.93
C GLY A 156 21.13 -3.13 -13.45
N ASP A 157 21.55 -4.19 -12.78
CA ASP A 157 21.20 -4.43 -11.37
C ASP A 157 21.83 -3.42 -10.41
N MET A 158 23.00 -2.84 -10.72
CA MET A 158 23.57 -1.79 -9.88
C MET A 158 22.66 -0.55 -9.85
N ARG A 159 22.10 -0.14 -11.00
CA ARG A 159 21.13 0.97 -11.04
C ARG A 159 19.87 0.62 -10.25
N ARG A 160 19.34 -0.58 -10.43
CA ARG A 160 18.12 -1.04 -9.74
C ARG A 160 18.30 -1.06 -8.22
N VAL A 161 19.45 -1.53 -7.74
CA VAL A 161 19.81 -1.53 -6.31
C VAL A 161 19.98 -0.11 -5.78
N TYR A 162 20.69 0.76 -6.51
CA TYR A 162 20.83 2.17 -6.13
C TYR A 162 19.49 2.90 -6.04
N ASP A 163 18.61 2.69 -7.02
CA ASP A 163 17.26 3.28 -7.07
C ASP A 163 16.42 2.86 -5.86
N LEU A 164 16.44 1.57 -5.53
CA LEU A 164 15.74 1.02 -4.38
C LEU A 164 16.21 1.70 -3.08
N VAL A 165 17.53 1.75 -2.86
CA VAL A 165 18.11 2.35 -1.65
C VAL A 165 17.80 3.85 -1.58
N THR A 166 17.92 4.57 -2.69
CA THR A 166 17.69 6.01 -2.74
C THR A 166 16.24 6.38 -2.48
N ARG A 167 15.29 5.69 -3.12
CA ARG A 167 13.86 5.91 -2.87
C ARG A 167 13.46 5.51 -1.45
N HIS A 168 14.02 4.43 -0.91
CA HIS A 168 13.78 4.03 0.47
C HIS A 168 14.29 5.09 1.44
N PHE A 169 15.49 5.63 1.22
CA PHE A 169 16.00 6.76 2.00
C PHE A 169 15.06 7.97 1.93
N ILE A 170 14.64 8.39 0.72
CA ILE A 170 13.71 9.51 0.57
C ILE A 170 12.39 9.23 1.31
N ALA A 171 11.91 7.99 1.29
CA ALA A 171 10.71 7.57 2.02
C ALA A 171 10.89 7.67 3.55
N THR A 172 12.03 7.27 4.13
CA THR A 172 12.25 7.31 5.59
C THR A 172 12.27 8.75 6.14
N VAL A 173 12.61 9.73 5.29
CA VAL A 173 12.67 11.15 5.63
C VAL A 173 11.47 11.96 5.13
N SER A 174 10.54 11.31 4.43
CA SER A 174 9.25 11.88 4.03
C SER A 174 8.22 11.80 5.17
N PRO A 175 7.12 12.57 5.12
CA PRO A 175 6.02 12.40 6.05
C PRO A 175 5.33 11.04 5.86
N ASP A 176 4.60 10.59 6.89
CA ASP A 176 3.77 9.39 6.82
C ASP A 176 2.65 9.58 5.77
N ALA A 177 2.17 8.49 5.17
CA ALA A 177 1.06 8.55 4.23
C ALA A 177 -0.27 8.51 5.00
N ILE A 178 -1.29 9.22 4.53
CA ILE A 178 -2.61 9.29 5.16
C ILE A 178 -3.64 8.71 4.20
N TRP A 179 -4.29 7.63 4.64
CA TRP A 179 -5.41 7.03 3.94
C TRP A 179 -6.71 7.47 4.57
N ARG A 180 -7.70 7.84 3.76
CA ARG A 180 -9.07 8.04 4.23
C ARG A 180 -9.90 6.83 3.86
N THR A 181 -10.44 6.16 4.87
CA THR A 181 -11.36 5.04 4.71
C THR A 181 -12.78 5.52 4.97
N THR A 182 -13.70 5.11 4.11
CA THR A 182 -15.14 5.36 4.27
C THR A 182 -15.84 4.01 4.33
N SER A 183 -16.51 3.72 5.45
CA SER A 183 -17.35 2.56 5.62
C SER A 183 -18.81 2.99 5.73
N ILE A 184 -19.68 2.36 4.94
CA ILE A 184 -21.11 2.68 4.89
C ILE A 184 -21.88 1.43 5.25
N ALA A 185 -22.80 1.56 6.19
CA ALA A 185 -23.73 0.50 6.56
C ALA A 185 -25.06 0.72 5.83
N LEU A 186 -25.57 -0.35 5.23
CA LEU A 186 -26.79 -0.35 4.43
C LEU A 186 -27.80 -1.32 5.02
N HIS A 187 -28.97 -0.82 5.36
CA HIS A 187 -30.12 -1.61 5.80
C HIS A 187 -31.06 -1.88 4.63
N VAL A 188 -31.56 -3.11 4.53
CA VAL A 188 -32.56 -3.48 3.52
C VAL A 188 -33.76 -4.06 4.25
N GLU A 189 -34.95 -3.54 3.96
CA GLU A 189 -36.17 -4.04 4.55
C GLU A 189 -36.38 -5.51 4.21
N GLY A 190 -36.65 -6.34 5.23
CA GLY A 190 -36.83 -7.79 5.09
C GLY A 190 -35.54 -8.61 5.11
N LEU A 191 -34.36 -7.99 5.32
CA LEU A 191 -33.07 -8.66 5.45
C LEU A 191 -32.24 -8.15 6.63
N GLY A 192 -31.59 -9.08 7.33
CA GLY A 192 -30.84 -8.80 8.56
C GLY A 192 -31.60 -9.21 9.83
N GLU A 193 -30.94 -9.15 10.97
CA GLU A 193 -31.58 -9.32 12.29
C GLU A 193 -32.44 -8.09 12.64
N GLU A 194 -33.43 -8.20 13.52
CA GLU A 194 -34.18 -7.02 13.99
C GLU A 194 -33.37 -6.26 15.04
N GLY A 195 -33.00 -5.00 14.77
CA GLY A 195 -32.26 -4.16 15.74
C GLY A 195 -31.46 -3.03 15.08
N ALA A 196 -30.83 -2.18 15.90
CA ALA A 196 -30.03 -1.04 15.42
C ALA A 196 -28.75 -1.46 14.65
N ASP A 197 -28.27 -2.69 14.85
CA ASP A 197 -27.10 -3.29 14.17
C ASP A 197 -27.44 -4.13 12.93
N ALA A 198 -28.68 -4.04 12.43
CA ALA A 198 -29.25 -4.80 11.32
C ALA A 198 -28.73 -4.41 9.91
N ALA A 199 -27.47 -4.00 9.77
CA ALA A 199 -26.93 -3.65 8.46
C ALA A 199 -26.71 -4.91 7.61
N ALA A 200 -27.58 -5.13 6.63
CA ALA A 200 -27.51 -6.26 5.71
C ALA A 200 -26.27 -6.20 4.78
N PHE A 201 -25.87 -4.98 4.39
CA PHE A 201 -24.71 -4.76 3.52
C PHE A 201 -23.77 -3.68 4.05
N SER A 202 -22.54 -3.69 3.55
CA SER A 202 -21.60 -2.58 3.66
C SER A 202 -20.93 -2.20 2.36
N LEU A 203 -20.62 -0.92 2.22
CA LEU A 203 -19.69 -0.40 1.24
C LEU A 203 -18.43 0.04 1.99
N ALA A 204 -17.27 -0.24 1.40
CA ALA A 204 -15.99 0.26 1.88
C ALA A 204 -15.26 0.88 0.70
N GLY A 205 -14.70 2.06 0.91
CA GLY A 205 -13.79 2.69 -0.04
C GLY A 205 -12.63 3.32 0.68
N LYS A 206 -11.52 3.39 -0.03
CA LYS A 206 -10.26 3.88 0.48
C LYS A 206 -9.63 4.80 -0.54
N GLU A 207 -9.22 5.97 -0.09
CA GLU A 207 -8.53 6.96 -0.92
C GLU A 207 -7.25 7.44 -0.23
N LEU A 208 -6.24 7.77 -1.05
CA LEU A 208 -4.99 8.33 -0.57
C LEU A 208 -5.17 9.84 -0.36
N ALA A 209 -5.30 10.27 0.89
CA ALA A 209 -5.55 11.66 1.25
C ALA A 209 -4.27 12.51 1.24
N ASP A 210 -3.19 11.98 1.82
CA ASP A 210 -1.83 12.52 1.67
C ASP A 210 -0.90 11.37 1.25
N PRO A 211 -0.26 11.45 0.06
CA PRO A 211 0.63 10.40 -0.39
C PRO A 211 1.87 10.24 0.51
N GLY A 212 2.32 11.30 1.20
CA GLY A 212 3.51 11.25 2.04
C GLY A 212 4.71 10.56 1.37
N TRP A 213 5.32 9.60 2.06
CA TRP A 213 6.41 8.78 1.53
C TRP A 213 6.02 7.89 0.34
N LEU A 214 4.72 7.61 0.14
CA LEU A 214 4.29 6.82 -1.01
C LEU A 214 4.53 7.56 -2.33
N ALA A 215 4.55 8.89 -2.34
CA ALA A 215 4.81 9.67 -3.56
C ALA A 215 6.12 9.29 -4.28
N VAL A 216 7.11 8.76 -3.56
CA VAL A 216 8.39 8.33 -4.13
C VAL A 216 8.45 6.82 -4.46
N VAL A 217 7.47 6.01 -4.04
CA VAL A 217 7.46 4.54 -4.26
C VAL A 217 6.23 3.99 -4.98
N LEU A 218 5.09 4.70 -4.98
CA LEU A 218 3.78 4.17 -5.43
C LEU A 218 3.76 3.81 -6.93
N HIS A 219 4.64 4.41 -7.74
CA HIS A 219 4.60 4.28 -9.19
C HIS A 219 5.65 3.32 -9.78
N GLN A 220 6.38 2.55 -8.96
CA GLN A 220 7.46 1.71 -9.49
C GLN A 220 7.26 0.22 -9.20
N LYS A 221 6.89 -0.50 -10.25
CA LYS A 221 6.99 -1.95 -10.34
C LYS A 221 8.44 -2.29 -10.71
N TYR A 222 8.99 -3.34 -10.10
CA TYR A 222 10.32 -3.86 -10.40
C TYR A 222 10.19 -5.29 -10.93
N GLY A 223 10.95 -5.64 -11.99
CA GLY A 223 10.82 -6.96 -12.66
C GLY A 223 9.76 -6.97 -13.78
N PRO A 224 9.31 -8.13 -14.27
CA PRO A 224 8.40 -8.25 -15.43
C PRO A 224 7.02 -7.58 -15.23
N GLU A 225 6.71 -7.16 -14.01
CA GLU A 225 5.54 -6.35 -13.68
C GLU A 225 5.67 -4.89 -14.16
N ALA A 226 6.90 -4.39 -14.37
CA ALA A 226 7.14 -3.06 -14.97
C ALA A 226 6.67 -2.96 -16.43
N GLU A 227 6.55 -4.10 -17.13
CA GLU A 227 6.11 -4.18 -18.52
C GLU A 227 4.60 -4.41 -18.67
N ARG A 228 3.90 -4.75 -17.58
CA ARG A 228 2.43 -4.88 -17.53
C ARG A 228 1.84 -3.73 -16.70
N GLY A 229 1.42 -2.69 -17.41
CA GLY A 229 0.58 -1.63 -16.83
C GLY A 229 -0.64 -2.23 -16.14
N GLU A 230 -0.95 -1.72 -14.94
CA GLU A 230 -2.16 -1.96 -14.12
C GLU A 230 -2.49 -3.46 -13.88
N GLU A 231 -2.13 -4.04 -12.75
CA GLU A 231 -2.93 -4.06 -11.50
C GLU A 231 -1.95 -4.35 -10.34
N GLN A 232 -2.21 -3.87 -9.13
CA GLN A 232 -1.44 -4.28 -7.95
C GLN A 232 -2.41 -4.69 -6.83
N LYS A 233 -2.57 -6.00 -6.64
CA LYS A 233 -3.03 -6.57 -5.37
C LYS A 233 -1.93 -6.35 -4.34
N GLY A 234 -2.21 -5.56 -3.31
CA GLY A 234 -1.34 -5.43 -2.14
C GLY A 234 -1.43 -6.67 -1.26
N GLU A 235 -0.49 -7.61 -1.38
CA GLU A 235 -0.40 -8.75 -0.45
C GLU A 235 0.50 -8.42 0.76
N GLY A 236 -0.12 -8.44 1.94
CA GLY A 236 0.53 -8.22 3.23
C GLY A 236 -0.42 -7.69 4.31
N GLY A 237 -1.63 -8.25 4.37
CA GLY A 237 -2.70 -7.93 5.30
C GLY A 237 -3.93 -8.71 4.83
N GLU A 238 -4.74 -9.21 5.74
CA GLU A 238 -6.01 -9.88 5.44
C GLU A 238 -6.72 -9.13 4.30
N GLU A 239 -6.99 -9.83 3.18
CA GLU A 239 -7.69 -9.26 2.02
C GLU A 239 -9.12 -8.85 2.44
N GLU A 240 -9.25 -7.67 3.03
CA GLU A 240 -10.48 -6.91 2.95
C GLU A 240 -10.54 -6.39 1.51
N ASP A 241 -11.42 -7.00 0.71
CA ASP A 241 -11.85 -6.50 -0.61
C ASP A 241 -12.47 -5.09 -0.45
N GLU A 242 -11.66 -4.10 -0.11
CA GLU A 242 -11.99 -2.68 -0.17
C GLU A 242 -11.91 -2.28 -1.66
N GLU A 243 -12.97 -1.70 -2.22
CA GLU A 243 -12.86 -1.13 -3.57
C GLU A 243 -11.77 -0.04 -3.53
N GLU A 244 -10.73 -0.20 -4.37
CA GLU A 244 -9.71 0.83 -4.57
C GLU A 244 -10.37 2.06 -5.22
N GLY A 245 -10.67 3.05 -4.39
CA GLY A 245 -11.29 4.29 -4.85
C GLY A 245 -12.13 4.99 -3.78
N ALA A 246 -12.24 6.31 -3.94
CA ALA A 246 -13.16 7.11 -3.14
C ALA A 246 -14.61 6.71 -3.45
N LEU A 247 -15.39 6.43 -2.41
CA LEU A 247 -16.83 6.34 -2.54
C LEU A 247 -17.42 7.73 -2.80
N PRO A 248 -18.51 7.85 -3.58
CA PRO A 248 -19.23 9.11 -3.68
C PRO A 248 -19.78 9.53 -2.30
N PRO A 249 -20.11 10.82 -2.11
CA PRO A 249 -20.69 11.26 -0.85
C PRO A 249 -22.07 10.63 -0.64
N PHE A 250 -22.26 9.98 0.52
CA PHE A 250 -23.54 9.44 0.97
C PHE A 250 -23.99 10.14 2.26
N SER A 251 -25.30 10.21 2.46
CA SER A 251 -25.91 10.75 3.69
C SER A 251 -26.72 9.70 4.43
N VAL A 252 -26.72 9.75 5.76
CA VAL A 252 -27.60 8.89 6.57
C VAL A 252 -29.06 9.17 6.22
N GLY A 253 -29.84 8.13 5.99
CA GLY A 253 -31.22 8.21 5.53
C GLY A 253 -31.40 8.19 4.00
N GLU A 254 -30.31 8.36 3.24
CA GLU A 254 -30.35 8.20 1.78
C GLU A 254 -30.77 6.78 1.39
N THR A 255 -31.57 6.67 0.33
CA THR A 255 -32.10 5.39 -0.16
C THR A 255 -31.56 5.12 -1.55
N LEU A 256 -30.91 3.98 -1.71
CA LEU A 256 -30.22 3.56 -2.93
C LEU A 256 -30.97 2.38 -3.56
N PRO A 257 -31.24 2.41 -4.89
CA PRO A 257 -31.81 1.26 -5.56
C PRO A 257 -30.78 0.13 -5.64
N LEU A 258 -31.13 -1.05 -5.13
CA LEU A 258 -30.34 -2.24 -5.34
C LEU A 258 -30.64 -2.79 -6.73
N ARG A 259 -29.59 -3.12 -7.46
CA ARG A 259 -29.69 -3.78 -8.76
C ARG A 259 -29.10 -5.17 -8.62
N MET A 260 -29.70 -6.12 -9.34
CA MET A 260 -29.07 -7.42 -9.52
C MET A 260 -27.69 -7.21 -10.13
N PRO A 261 -26.65 -7.89 -9.62
CA PRO A 261 -25.39 -7.95 -10.34
C PRO A 261 -25.69 -8.50 -11.73
N LEU A 262 -25.29 -7.77 -12.78
CA LEU A 262 -25.25 -8.32 -14.13
C LEU A 262 -24.32 -9.52 -14.05
N SER A 263 -24.86 -10.73 -14.17
CA SER A 263 -24.12 -11.97 -14.04
C SER A 263 -22.82 -11.89 -14.85
N GLU A 264 -21.67 -12.08 -14.20
CA GLU A 264 -20.52 -12.60 -14.93
C GLU A 264 -20.38 -14.08 -14.62
N ARG A 265 -20.47 -14.85 -15.70
CA ARG A 265 -19.88 -16.17 -15.87
C ARG A 265 -18.47 -16.14 -15.26
N GLY A 266 -18.32 -16.62 -14.03
CA GLY A 266 -17.09 -16.39 -13.29
C GLY A 266 -17.01 -17.12 -11.96
N GLY A 267 -17.39 -18.40 -11.94
CA GLY A 267 -16.89 -19.38 -10.98
C GLY A 267 -17.48 -19.35 -9.57
N SER A 268 -18.15 -20.46 -9.22
CA SER A 268 -17.96 -21.07 -7.91
C SER A 268 -16.48 -21.01 -7.54
N ARG A 269 -16.11 -20.25 -6.52
CA ARG A 269 -14.84 -20.45 -5.84
C ARG A 269 -15.11 -20.92 -4.42
N MET A 270 -15.36 -22.23 -4.35
CA MET A 270 -14.78 -23.04 -3.29
C MET A 270 -13.26 -22.95 -3.42
N ALA A 271 -12.57 -22.52 -2.38
CA ALA A 271 -11.15 -22.78 -2.20
C ALA A 271 -11.02 -23.60 -0.91
N ALA A 272 -11.01 -24.91 -1.07
CA ALA A 272 -10.33 -25.81 -0.14
C ALA A 272 -8.88 -25.89 -0.65
N SER A 273 -7.92 -25.47 0.17
CA SER A 273 -6.52 -25.77 -0.08
C SER A 273 -6.22 -27.14 0.51
N PRO A 274 -5.73 -28.11 -0.27
CA PRO A 274 -5.06 -29.27 0.31
C PRO A 274 -3.70 -28.83 0.85
N SER A 275 -3.35 -29.43 1.99
CA SER A 275 -2.04 -29.41 2.62
C SER A 275 -0.92 -29.58 1.59
N THR A 276 0.14 -28.79 1.70
CA THR A 276 1.44 -29.15 1.11
C THR A 276 2.51 -29.01 2.18
N GLU A 277 3.06 -30.15 2.57
CA GLU A 277 4.39 -30.26 3.16
C GLU A 277 5.43 -29.88 2.08
N ALA A 278 6.34 -28.98 2.42
CA ALA A 278 7.74 -28.91 1.98
C ALA A 278 8.48 -27.91 2.87
#